data_AF-U6DX07-F1
#
_entry.id   AF-U6DX07-F1
#
_cell.length_a   1.000
_cell.length_b   1.000
_cell.length_c   1.000
_cell.angle_alpha   90.00
_cell.angle_beta   90.00
_cell.angle_gamma   90.00
#
_symmetry.space_group_name_H-M   'P 1'
#
loop_
_entity.id
_entity.type
_entity.pdbx_description
1 polymer ?
#
loop_
_entity_poly.entity_id
_entity_poly.type
_entity_poly.pdbx_seq_one_letter_code
_entity_poly.pdbx_strand_id
1 'polypeptide(L)'
;WLDFLIVDVSLISLVANTLGFAEMGPIKSLRTLRALRPLRALSRFEGMRVVVNALVGAIPSIMNVLLVCLIFWLIFSIMGVNLFAGKFGRCINQTEGDLPLNYTIVNNKSDCESFNMTGELYWTKVKVNFDNVGAGYLALLQVATFKGWMDIMYAAVDSRGYEEQPQWEYNLYMYIYFVIFIIFGSFFTLNLFIGVIIDNFNQQKKKLGGQDIFMTEEQKKYYNAMKKLGSKKPQKPIPRPLNKYQGFLFDIVTKQAFDVTIMFLICLNMVTMMV
;
A
#
# COMPACT_ATOMS: atom_id res chain seq x y z
N TRP A 1 -4.20 -16.31 -24.11
CA TRP A 1 -3.74 -14.93 -24.38
C TRP A 1 -2.50 -14.56 -23.60
N LEU A 2 -2.48 -14.59 -22.26
CA LEU A 2 -1.29 -14.20 -21.47
C LEU A 2 -0.04 -15.05 -21.80
N ASP A 3 -0.16 -16.38 -21.83
CA ASP A 3 0.96 -17.28 -22.20
C ASP A 3 1.46 -17.03 -23.64
N PHE A 4 0.56 -16.69 -24.56
CA PHE A 4 0.89 -16.38 -25.96
C PHE A 4 1.71 -15.09 -26.07
N LEU A 5 1.28 -14.01 -25.42
CA LEU A 5 2.02 -12.74 -25.39
C LEU A 5 3.44 -12.88 -24.79
N ILE A 6 3.61 -13.70 -23.75
CA ILE A 6 4.94 -13.93 -23.15
C ILE A 6 5.88 -14.66 -24.12
N VAL A 7 5.33 -15.62 -24.88
CA VAL A 7 6.07 -16.35 -25.91
C VAL A 7 6.44 -15.41 -27.06
N ASP A 8 5.51 -14.57 -27.53
CA ASP A 8 5.75 -13.61 -28.62
C ASP A 8 6.85 -12.61 -28.26
N VAL A 9 6.79 -11.99 -27.07
CA VAL A 9 7.82 -11.06 -26.60
C VAL A 9 9.18 -11.74 -26.51
N SER A 10 9.21 -13.02 -26.10
CA SER A 10 10.46 -13.79 -26.03
C SER A 10 10.99 -14.16 -27.43
N LEU A 11 10.10 -14.48 -28.39
CA LEU A 11 10.44 -14.84 -29.76
C LEU A 11 10.96 -13.64 -30.54
N ILE A 12 10.27 -12.49 -30.48
CA ILE A 12 10.69 -11.23 -31.11
C ILE A 12 12.08 -10.84 -30.61
N SER A 13 12.32 -10.95 -29.30
CA SER A 13 13.63 -10.66 -28.72
C SER A 13 14.72 -11.65 -29.14
N LEU A 14 14.38 -12.92 -29.39
CA LEU A 14 15.32 -13.92 -29.89
C LEU A 14 15.70 -13.66 -31.35
N VAL A 15 14.70 -13.45 -32.21
CA VAL A 15 14.88 -13.17 -33.64
C VAL A 15 15.68 -11.88 -33.85
N ALA A 16 15.36 -10.84 -33.08
CA ALA A 16 16.10 -9.58 -33.11
C ALA A 16 17.58 -9.73 -32.70
N ASN A 17 17.88 -10.61 -31.74
CA ASN A 17 19.25 -10.91 -31.35
C ASN A 17 20.01 -11.68 -32.46
N THR A 18 19.37 -12.66 -33.10
CA THR A 18 20.00 -13.46 -34.16
C THR A 18 20.25 -12.66 -35.44
N LEU A 19 19.42 -11.65 -35.74
CA LEU A 19 19.56 -10.77 -36.90
C LEU A 19 20.53 -9.61 -36.68
N GLY A 20 21.17 -9.51 -35.51
CA GLY A 20 22.15 -8.45 -35.19
C GLY A 20 21.54 -7.10 -34.79
N PHE A 21 20.22 -6.98 -34.65
CA PHE A 21 19.53 -5.75 -34.21
C PHE A 21 19.42 -5.61 -32.68
N ALA A 22 20.14 -6.45 -31.94
CA ALA A 22 20.04 -6.61 -30.48
C ALA A 22 20.19 -5.32 -29.66
N GLU A 23 20.98 -4.37 -30.17
CA GLU A 23 21.35 -3.13 -29.45
C GLU A 23 20.43 -1.94 -29.78
N MET A 24 19.39 -2.11 -30.60
CA MET A 24 18.39 -1.05 -30.76
C MET A 24 17.62 -0.83 -29.46
N GLY A 25 17.42 0.44 -29.07
CA GLY A 25 16.72 0.84 -27.85
C GLY A 25 15.40 0.09 -27.59
N PRO A 26 14.51 -0.09 -28.57
CA PRO A 26 13.25 -0.84 -28.39
C PRO A 26 13.46 -2.32 -28.04
N ILE A 27 14.43 -3.00 -28.65
CA ILE A 27 14.72 -4.42 -28.42
C ILE A 27 15.36 -4.62 -27.04
N LYS A 28 16.19 -3.67 -26.60
CA LYS A 28 16.75 -3.64 -25.25
C LYS A 28 15.64 -3.46 -24.19
N SER A 29 14.66 -2.58 -24.44
CA SER A 29 13.48 -2.41 -23.58
C SER A 29 12.56 -3.63 -23.57
N LEU A 30 12.31 -4.30 -24.71
CA LEU A 30 11.51 -5.54 -24.76
C LEU A 30 12.11 -6.67 -23.91
N ARG A 31 13.43 -6.67 -23.70
CA ARG A 31 14.10 -7.63 -22.81
C ARG A 31 13.65 -7.51 -21.36
N THR A 32 13.28 -6.30 -20.90
CA THR A 32 12.80 -6.09 -19.51
C THR A 32 11.41 -6.70 -19.30
N LEU A 33 10.57 -6.76 -20.34
CA LEU A 33 9.25 -7.43 -20.28
C LEU A 33 9.35 -8.94 -20.03
N ARG A 34 10.52 -9.56 -20.18
CA ARG A 34 10.74 -10.95 -19.75
C ARG A 34 10.55 -11.13 -18.23
N ALA A 35 10.58 -10.05 -17.45
CA ALA A 35 10.21 -10.05 -16.04
C ALA A 35 8.74 -10.46 -15.81
N LEU A 36 7.87 -10.44 -16.84
CA LEU A 36 6.48 -10.88 -16.77
C LEU A 36 6.31 -12.41 -16.83
N ARG A 37 7.37 -13.19 -17.09
CA ARG A 37 7.33 -14.67 -17.16
C ARG A 37 6.67 -15.34 -15.93
N PRO A 38 6.89 -14.88 -14.69
CA PRO A 38 6.20 -15.44 -13.51
C PRO A 38 4.68 -15.34 -13.57
N LEU A 39 4.09 -14.43 -14.35
CA LEU A 39 2.62 -14.32 -14.49
C LEU A 39 1.97 -15.58 -15.09
N ARG A 40 2.73 -16.40 -15.84
CA ARG A 40 2.28 -17.73 -16.28
C ARG A 40 1.94 -18.66 -15.11
N ALA A 41 2.50 -18.43 -13.92
CA ALA A 41 2.14 -19.19 -12.74
C ALA A 41 0.67 -18.96 -12.34
N LEU A 42 0.12 -17.76 -12.56
CA LEU A 42 -1.27 -17.42 -12.23
C LEU A 42 -2.27 -18.30 -12.98
N SER A 43 -1.95 -18.69 -14.22
CA SER A 43 -2.79 -19.59 -15.01
C SER A 43 -2.62 -21.06 -14.61
N ARG A 44 -1.51 -21.43 -13.97
CA ARG A 44 -1.18 -22.82 -13.61
C ARG A 44 -1.69 -23.25 -12.24
N PHE A 45 -1.62 -22.36 -11.25
CA PHE A 45 -2.05 -22.68 -9.89
C PHE A 45 -3.51 -22.32 -9.66
N GLU A 46 -4.32 -23.31 -9.29
CA GLU A 46 -5.77 -23.14 -9.09
C GLU A 46 -6.10 -22.08 -8.03
N GLY A 47 -5.36 -22.06 -6.91
CA GLY A 47 -5.58 -21.06 -5.86
C GLY A 47 -5.37 -19.62 -6.34
N MET A 48 -4.28 -19.35 -7.08
CA MET A 48 -4.03 -18.01 -7.63
C MET A 48 -5.07 -17.63 -8.70
N ARG A 49 -5.49 -18.59 -9.53
CA ARG A 49 -6.51 -18.37 -10.55
C ARG A 49 -7.85 -17.93 -9.94
N VAL A 50 -8.28 -18.59 -8.87
CA VAL A 50 -9.54 -18.27 -8.17
C VAL A 50 -9.50 -16.84 -7.62
N VAL A 51 -8.40 -16.44 -6.97
CA VAL A 51 -8.22 -15.07 -6.44
C VAL A 51 -8.21 -14.03 -7.57
N VAL A 52 -7.47 -14.27 -8.65
CA VAL A 52 -7.40 -13.33 -9.78
C VAL A 52 -8.75 -13.16 -10.45
N ASN A 53 -9.52 -14.24 -10.66
CA ASN A 53 -10.85 -14.17 -11.25
C ASN A 53 -11.82 -13.33 -10.38
N ALA A 54 -11.74 -13.47 -9.05
CA ALA A 54 -12.54 -12.67 -8.12
C ALA A 54 -12.17 -11.18 -8.20
N LEU A 55 -10.87 -10.87 -8.23
CA LEU A 55 -10.38 -9.50 -8.37
C LEU A 55 -10.78 -8.87 -9.71
N VAL A 56 -10.62 -9.59 -10.82
CA VAL A 56 -11.01 -9.11 -12.17
C VAL A 56 -12.52 -8.87 -12.23
N GLY A 57 -13.33 -9.71 -11.59
CA GLY A 57 -14.78 -9.50 -11.46
C GLY A 57 -15.16 -8.23 -10.70
N ALA A 58 -14.27 -7.71 -9.83
CA ALA A 58 -14.50 -6.48 -9.07
C ALA A 58 -14.04 -5.21 -9.81
N ILE A 59 -13.22 -5.33 -10.87
CA ILE A 59 -12.66 -4.19 -11.62
C ILE A 59 -13.73 -3.19 -12.07
N PRO A 60 -14.88 -3.58 -12.66
CA PRO A 60 -15.87 -2.60 -13.14
C PRO A 60 -16.41 -1.71 -12.01
N SER A 61 -16.70 -2.28 -10.84
CA SER A 61 -17.16 -1.52 -9.68
C SER A 61 -16.06 -0.63 -9.12
N ILE A 62 -14.82 -1.14 -9.07
CA ILE A 62 -13.65 -0.37 -8.62
C ILE A 62 -13.40 0.84 -9.54
N MET A 63 -13.51 0.67 -10.86
CA MET A 63 -13.31 1.75 -11.83
C MET A 63 -14.31 2.89 -11.66
N ASN A 64 -15.57 2.58 -11.33
CA ASN A 64 -16.58 3.60 -11.05
C ASN A 64 -16.19 4.46 -9.84
N VAL A 65 -15.76 3.83 -8.75
CA VAL A 65 -15.32 4.55 -7.54
C VAL A 65 -14.05 5.33 -7.79
N LEU A 66 -13.09 4.72 -8.50
CA LEU A 66 -11.84 5.37 -8.85
C LEU A 66 -12.09 6.62 -9.68
N LEU A 67 -13.04 6.60 -10.62
CA LEU A 67 -13.42 7.78 -11.40
C LEU A 67 -14.00 8.90 -10.52
N VAL A 68 -14.88 8.56 -9.57
CA VAL A 68 -15.41 9.53 -8.59
C VAL A 68 -14.28 10.13 -7.74
N CYS A 69 -13.38 9.29 -7.23
CA CYS A 69 -12.21 9.73 -6.46
C CYS A 69 -11.29 10.62 -7.30
N LEU A 70 -11.04 10.29 -8.57
CA LEU A 70 -10.22 11.10 -9.46
C LEU A 70 -10.85 12.48 -9.69
N ILE A 71 -12.16 12.57 -9.98
CA ILE A 71 -12.84 13.86 -10.14
C ILE A 71 -12.78 14.67 -8.84
N PHE A 72 -12.99 14.02 -7.69
CA PHE A 72 -12.92 14.70 -6.41
C PHE A 72 -11.52 15.25 -6.11
N TRP A 73 -10.49 14.44 -6.35
CA TRP A 73 -9.09 14.84 -6.20
C TRP A 73 -8.66 15.88 -7.23
N LEU A 74 -9.31 15.94 -8.40
CA LEU A 74 -9.05 16.98 -9.41
C LEU A 74 -9.29 18.37 -8.85
N ILE A 75 -10.39 18.55 -8.10
CA ILE A 75 -10.76 19.84 -7.51
C ILE A 75 -9.66 20.32 -6.56
N PHE A 76 -9.21 19.43 -5.66
CA PHE A 76 -8.09 19.74 -4.76
C PHE A 76 -6.80 19.96 -5.52
N SER A 77 -6.53 19.19 -6.58
CA SER A 77 -5.31 19.37 -7.36
C SER A 77 -5.27 20.72 -8.07
N ILE A 78 -6.39 21.18 -8.65
CA ILE A 78 -6.49 22.51 -9.28
C ILE A 78 -6.34 23.61 -8.23
N MET A 79 -7.00 23.46 -7.08
CA MET A 79 -6.84 24.38 -5.96
C MET A 79 -5.39 24.46 -5.47
N GLY A 80 -4.72 23.32 -5.34
CA GLY A 80 -3.31 23.24 -4.95
C GLY A 80 -2.38 23.89 -5.97
N VAL A 81 -2.62 23.71 -7.28
CA VAL A 81 -1.86 24.39 -8.33
C VAL A 81 -2.01 25.92 -8.20
N ASN A 82 -3.23 26.42 -8.01
CA ASN A 82 -3.45 27.86 -7.85
C ASN A 82 -2.78 28.44 -6.58
N LEU A 83 -2.70 27.66 -5.51
CA LEU A 83 -2.12 28.11 -4.24
C LEU A 83 -0.59 28.05 -4.23
N PHE A 84 0.00 27.01 -4.84
CA PHE A 84 1.38 26.59 -4.58
C PHE A 84 2.28 26.50 -5.83
N ALA A 85 1.75 26.62 -7.05
CA ALA A 85 2.55 26.51 -8.27
C ALA A 85 3.70 27.54 -8.30
N GLY A 86 4.91 27.07 -8.58
CA GLY A 86 6.10 27.93 -8.62
C GLY A 86 6.60 28.45 -7.26
N LYS A 87 5.98 28.04 -6.14
CA LYS A 87 6.36 28.48 -4.79
C LYS A 87 7.19 27.45 -4.00
N PHE A 88 7.39 26.25 -4.53
CA PHE A 88 8.16 25.17 -3.90
C PHE A 88 9.65 25.17 -4.33
N GLY A 89 10.10 26.27 -4.93
CA GLY A 89 11.50 26.48 -5.27
C GLY A 89 12.30 26.92 -4.05
N ARG A 90 13.54 26.47 -3.97
CA ARG A 90 14.49 26.88 -2.94
C ARG A 90 15.90 26.97 -3.53
N CYS A 91 16.61 28.03 -3.18
CA CYS A 91 18.04 28.13 -3.40
C CYS A 91 18.76 27.34 -2.30
N ILE A 92 19.62 26.40 -2.70
CA ILE A 92 20.44 25.61 -1.80
C ILE A 92 21.92 25.69 -2.20
N ASN A 93 22.80 25.53 -1.21
CA ASN A 93 24.24 25.43 -1.41
C ASN A 93 24.63 23.95 -1.55
N GLN A 94 25.40 23.63 -2.59
CA GLN A 94 25.88 22.27 -2.85
C GLN A 94 26.67 21.67 -1.67
N THR A 95 27.35 22.49 -0.87
CA THR A 95 28.20 22.06 0.24
C THR A 95 27.41 21.78 1.53
N GLU A 96 26.33 22.52 1.79
CA GLU A 96 25.50 22.39 3.01
C GLU A 96 24.29 21.46 2.84
N GLY A 97 24.06 20.95 1.63
CA GLY A 97 23.02 19.95 1.33
C GLY A 97 21.64 20.56 1.08
N ASP A 98 20.59 19.89 1.53
CA ASP A 98 19.18 20.20 1.19
C ASP A 98 18.54 21.33 2.01
N LEU A 99 19.32 22.04 2.85
CA LEU A 99 18.83 23.15 3.66
C LEU A 99 18.76 24.45 2.85
N PRO A 100 17.62 25.17 2.83
CA PRO A 100 17.50 26.45 2.14
C PRO A 100 18.37 27.51 2.82
N LEU A 101 19.02 28.36 2.02
CA LEU A 101 19.68 29.56 2.52
C LEU A 101 18.67 30.53 3.15
N ASN A 102 19.13 31.35 4.08
CA ASN A 102 18.31 32.36 4.73
C ASN A 102 17.76 33.37 3.70
N TYR A 103 16.48 33.70 3.80
CA TYR A 103 15.77 34.61 2.90
C TYR A 103 16.37 36.02 2.85
N THR A 104 17.13 36.41 3.87
CA THR A 104 17.84 37.70 3.94
C THR A 104 19.06 37.77 3.03
N ILE A 105 19.66 36.63 2.69
CA ILE A 105 20.83 36.54 1.80
C ILE A 105 20.36 36.39 0.35
N VAL A 106 19.40 35.51 0.11
CA VAL A 106 18.81 35.24 -1.20
C VAL A 106 17.30 35.31 -1.05
N ASN A 107 16.67 36.32 -1.64
CA ASN A 107 15.24 36.54 -1.45
C ASN A 107 14.40 35.94 -2.60
N ASN A 108 14.93 35.92 -3.81
CA ASN A 108 14.26 35.38 -4.99
C ASN A 108 15.20 34.50 -5.83
N LYS A 109 14.64 33.85 -6.85
CA LYS A 109 15.41 33.03 -7.79
C LYS A 109 16.44 33.82 -8.60
N SER A 110 16.13 35.05 -9.00
CA SER A 110 17.07 35.91 -9.75
C SER A 110 18.31 36.25 -8.91
N ASP A 111 18.12 36.47 -7.61
CA ASP A 111 19.19 36.69 -6.64
C ASP A 111 20.07 35.44 -6.55
N CYS A 112 19.45 34.24 -6.43
CA CYS A 112 20.15 32.96 -6.40
C CYS A 112 21.04 32.77 -7.65
N GLU A 113 20.52 33.11 -8.82
CA GLU A 113 21.28 33.04 -10.09
C GLU A 113 22.38 34.11 -10.16
N SER A 114 22.14 35.32 -9.65
CA SER A 114 23.12 36.40 -9.66
C SER A 114 24.28 36.17 -8.69
N PHE A 115 24.01 35.57 -7.53
CA PHE A 115 25.02 35.22 -6.52
C PHE A 115 25.78 33.94 -6.87
N ASN A 116 25.40 33.24 -7.94
CA ASN A 116 26.07 32.03 -8.40
C ASN A 116 27.39 32.30 -9.14
N MET A 117 28.27 33.11 -8.54
CA MET A 117 29.60 33.40 -9.09
C MET A 117 30.58 32.23 -8.90
N THR A 118 30.40 31.43 -7.84
CA THR A 118 31.27 30.29 -7.49
C THR A 118 30.81 28.96 -8.08
N GLY A 119 29.58 28.88 -8.61
CA GLY A 119 28.98 27.64 -9.12
C GLY A 119 28.38 26.73 -8.04
N GLU A 120 28.38 27.15 -6.77
CA GLU A 120 27.96 26.33 -5.62
C GLU A 120 26.46 26.47 -5.28
N LEU A 121 25.80 27.51 -5.82
CA LEU A 121 24.40 27.81 -5.58
C LEU A 121 23.54 27.29 -6.73
N TYR A 122 22.46 26.58 -6.42
CA TYR A 122 21.49 26.20 -7.45
C TYR A 122 20.06 26.28 -6.93
N TRP A 123 19.18 26.75 -7.80
CA TRP A 123 17.75 26.78 -7.55
C TRP A 123 17.16 25.41 -7.88
N THR A 124 16.65 24.73 -6.86
CA THR A 124 15.99 23.44 -7.01
C THR A 124 14.56 23.51 -6.51
N LYS A 125 13.74 22.54 -6.90
CA LYS A 125 12.37 22.41 -6.44
C LYS A 125 12.18 21.10 -5.69
N VAL A 126 11.22 21.08 -4.78
CA VAL A 126 10.80 19.85 -4.11
C VAL A 126 10.35 18.83 -5.18
N LYS A 127 10.78 17.58 -5.04
CA LYS A 127 10.58 16.52 -6.05
C LYS A 127 9.09 16.27 -6.36
N VAL A 128 8.22 16.40 -5.36
CA VAL A 128 6.77 16.26 -5.48
C VAL A 128 6.16 17.61 -5.11
N ASN A 129 5.46 18.23 -6.05
CA ASN A 129 4.98 19.60 -5.93
C ASN A 129 3.64 19.81 -6.66
N PHE A 130 3.16 21.05 -6.68
CA PHE A 130 1.90 21.45 -7.30
C PHE A 130 2.10 22.31 -8.57
N ASP A 131 3.19 22.13 -9.32
CA ASP A 131 3.42 22.92 -10.56
C ASP A 131 2.37 22.58 -11.64
N ASN A 132 1.93 21.32 -11.69
CA ASN A 132 0.98 20.82 -12.67
C ASN A 132 -0.07 19.96 -11.96
N VAL A 133 -1.25 19.79 -12.57
CA VAL A 133 -2.30 18.91 -12.05
C VAL A 133 -1.81 17.46 -11.85
N GLY A 134 -1.00 16.92 -12.77
CA GLY A 134 -0.44 15.56 -12.61
C GLY A 134 0.50 15.42 -11.41
N ALA A 135 1.35 16.42 -11.15
CA ALA A 135 2.21 16.44 -9.97
C ALA A 135 1.38 16.68 -8.69
N GLY A 136 0.33 17.50 -8.78
CA GLY A 136 -0.65 17.69 -7.72
C GLY A 136 -1.35 16.40 -7.33
N TYR A 137 -1.77 15.54 -8.27
CA TYR A 137 -2.29 14.21 -7.97
C TYR A 137 -1.29 13.34 -7.21
N LEU A 138 -0.01 13.36 -7.61
CA LEU A 138 1.04 12.62 -6.91
C LEU A 138 1.26 13.14 -5.49
N ALA A 139 1.23 14.47 -5.31
CA ALA A 139 1.33 15.12 -4.01
C ALA A 139 0.15 14.75 -3.10
N LEU A 140 -1.08 14.86 -3.62
CA LEU A 140 -2.30 14.46 -2.92
C LEU A 140 -2.30 12.97 -2.57
N LEU A 141 -1.75 12.10 -3.42
CA LEU A 141 -1.59 10.68 -3.12
C LEU A 141 -0.64 10.44 -1.94
N GLN A 142 0.49 11.15 -1.87
CA GLN A 142 1.43 11.07 -0.74
C GLN A 142 0.80 11.57 0.56
N VAL A 143 0.04 12.67 0.50
CA VAL A 143 -0.73 13.20 1.63
C VAL A 143 -1.81 12.20 2.07
N ALA A 144 -2.56 11.62 1.12
CA ALA A 144 -3.64 10.69 1.43
C ALA A 144 -3.16 9.36 2.03
N THR A 145 -1.96 8.92 1.66
CA THR A 145 -1.33 7.71 2.21
C THR A 145 -0.51 7.96 3.47
N PHE A 146 -0.42 9.22 3.91
CA PHE A 146 0.41 9.67 5.04
C PHE A 146 1.88 9.26 4.90
N LYS A 147 2.42 9.19 3.68
CA LYS A 147 3.82 8.87 3.40
C LYS A 147 4.45 9.91 2.50
N GLY A 148 5.51 10.57 2.97
CA GLY A 148 6.16 11.69 2.25
C GLY A 148 5.40 13.02 2.31
N TRP A 149 4.31 13.07 3.09
CA TRP A 149 3.44 14.25 3.21
C TRP A 149 4.08 15.44 3.94
N MET A 150 5.04 15.17 4.83
CA MET A 150 5.72 16.19 5.63
C MET A 150 6.45 17.20 4.74
N ASP A 151 7.24 16.71 3.77
CA ASP A 151 8.02 17.58 2.88
C ASP A 151 7.13 18.51 2.05
N ILE A 152 5.97 18.00 1.63
CA ILE A 152 4.96 18.76 0.87
C ILE A 152 4.34 19.84 1.76
N MET A 153 4.00 19.49 3.00
CA MET A 153 3.34 20.41 3.93
C MET A 153 4.28 21.49 4.45
N TYR A 154 5.53 21.14 4.75
CA TYR A 154 6.55 22.11 5.12
C TYR A 154 6.82 23.08 3.97
N ALA A 155 7.00 22.59 2.74
CA ALA A 155 7.18 23.45 1.57
C ALA A 155 5.97 24.36 1.31
N ALA A 156 4.75 23.90 1.58
CA ALA A 156 3.54 24.70 1.43
C ALA A 156 3.40 25.78 2.51
N VAL A 157 3.74 25.47 3.74
CA VAL A 157 3.64 26.40 4.88
C VAL A 157 4.74 27.45 4.83
N ASP A 158 5.93 27.06 4.40
CA ASP A 158 7.06 27.98 4.23
C ASP A 158 6.97 28.79 2.92
N SER A 159 5.98 28.48 2.06
CA SER A 159 5.81 29.13 0.76
C SER A 159 5.40 30.60 0.91
N ARG A 160 6.02 31.46 0.09
CA ARG A 160 5.73 32.90 0.01
C ARG A 160 5.12 33.27 -1.35
N GLY A 161 5.77 34.18 -2.09
CA GLY A 161 5.45 34.53 -3.47
C GLY A 161 5.96 33.53 -4.51
N TYR A 162 5.72 33.86 -5.77
CA TYR A 162 6.20 33.09 -6.92
C TYR A 162 7.72 33.25 -7.07
N GLU A 163 8.45 32.14 -7.17
CA GLU A 163 9.92 32.12 -7.28
C GLU A 163 10.68 32.90 -6.17
N GLU A 164 10.06 33.01 -5.00
CA GLU A 164 10.68 33.57 -3.81
C GLU A 164 11.24 32.48 -2.89
N GLN A 165 12.30 32.81 -2.15
CA GLN A 165 12.88 31.88 -1.18
C GLN A 165 11.88 31.63 -0.03
N PRO A 166 11.66 30.36 0.37
CA PRO A 166 10.76 30.04 1.45
C PRO A 166 11.25 30.63 2.77
N GLN A 167 10.30 31.00 3.63
CA GLN A 167 10.56 31.47 4.98
C GLN A 167 9.78 30.61 5.95
N TRP A 168 10.45 30.23 7.04
CA TRP A 168 9.87 29.37 8.07
C TRP A 168 8.53 29.91 8.59
N GLU A 169 7.48 29.11 8.43
CA GLU A 169 6.10 29.38 8.88
C GLU A 169 5.45 30.68 8.36
N TYR A 170 5.86 31.18 7.19
CA TYR A 170 5.29 32.40 6.62
C TYR A 170 3.78 32.28 6.33
N ASN A 171 3.33 31.14 5.79
CA ASN A 171 1.95 30.89 5.41
C ASN A 171 1.32 29.77 6.23
N LEU A 172 1.34 29.93 7.56
CA LEU A 172 0.90 28.95 8.55
C LEU A 172 -0.53 28.41 8.31
N TYR A 173 -1.43 29.23 7.76
CA TYR A 173 -2.81 28.82 7.49
C TYR A 173 -2.94 27.73 6.41
N MET A 174 -1.89 27.47 5.61
CA MET A 174 -1.91 26.43 4.58
C MET A 174 -2.02 25.01 5.15
N TYR A 175 -1.73 24.79 6.45
CA TYR A 175 -2.07 23.54 7.13
C TYR A 175 -3.56 23.19 6.99
N ILE A 176 -4.45 24.18 6.98
CA ILE A 176 -5.91 23.99 6.89
C ILE A 176 -6.29 23.34 5.55
N TYR A 177 -5.61 23.70 4.45
CA TYR A 177 -5.83 23.08 3.14
C TYR A 177 -5.63 21.56 3.20
N PHE A 178 -4.53 21.11 3.81
CA PHE A 178 -4.23 19.68 3.93
C PHE A 178 -5.14 18.98 4.94
N VAL A 179 -5.52 19.64 6.05
CA VAL A 179 -6.49 19.08 7.01
C VAL A 179 -7.85 18.83 6.35
N ILE A 180 -8.36 19.81 5.59
CA ILE A 180 -9.61 19.67 4.83
C ILE A 180 -9.47 18.53 3.80
N PHE A 181 -8.35 18.48 3.06
CA PHE A 181 -8.11 17.39 2.12
C PHE A 181 -8.02 16.01 2.81
N ILE A 182 -7.41 15.89 3.98
CA ILE A 182 -7.32 14.60 4.69
C ILE A 182 -8.72 14.15 5.15
N ILE A 183 -9.53 15.07 5.68
CA ILE A 183 -10.89 14.78 6.11
C ILE A 183 -11.75 14.37 4.90
N PHE A 184 -11.79 15.17 3.84
CA PHE A 184 -12.68 14.89 2.72
C PHE A 184 -12.11 13.89 1.70
N GLY A 185 -10.84 14.07 1.35
CA GLY A 185 -10.13 13.35 0.31
C GLY A 185 -9.55 12.01 0.71
N SER A 186 -9.29 11.75 2.00
CA SER A 186 -8.81 10.45 2.47
C SER A 186 -9.88 9.66 3.22
N PHE A 187 -10.55 10.27 4.21
CA PHE A 187 -11.51 9.52 5.02
C PHE A 187 -12.75 9.09 4.21
N PHE A 188 -13.39 10.01 3.47
CA PHE A 188 -14.59 9.65 2.68
C PHE A 188 -14.26 8.77 1.48
N THR A 189 -13.13 8.99 0.79
CA THR A 189 -12.76 8.18 -0.38
C THR A 189 -12.39 6.76 0.02
N LEU A 190 -11.64 6.57 1.12
CA LEU A 190 -11.31 5.26 1.66
C LEU A 190 -12.57 4.52 2.11
N ASN A 191 -13.48 5.21 2.81
CA ASN A 191 -14.75 4.62 3.23
C ASN A 191 -15.62 4.21 2.05
N LEU A 192 -15.74 5.06 1.02
CA LEU A 192 -16.47 4.73 -0.22
C LEU A 192 -15.85 3.53 -0.93
N PHE A 193 -14.52 3.50 -1.03
CA PHE A 193 -13.77 2.43 -1.68
C PHE A 193 -13.96 1.08 -0.96
N ILE A 194 -13.78 1.06 0.37
CA ILE A 194 -14.01 -0.15 1.18
C ILE A 194 -15.48 -0.58 1.07
N GLY A 195 -16.43 0.34 1.16
CA GLY A 195 -17.85 0.05 1.06
C GLY A 195 -18.21 -0.65 -0.25
N VAL A 196 -17.75 -0.12 -1.39
CA VAL A 196 -18.04 -0.67 -2.71
C VAL A 196 -17.32 -2.01 -2.94
N ILE A 197 -16.10 -2.18 -2.43
CA ILE A 197 -15.40 -3.47 -2.51
C ILE A 197 -16.14 -4.55 -1.72
N ILE A 198 -16.54 -4.24 -0.48
CA ILE A 198 -17.29 -5.19 0.35
C ILE A 198 -18.63 -5.54 -0.31
N ASP A 199 -19.34 -4.55 -0.84
CA ASP A 199 -20.59 -4.81 -1.55
C ASP A 199 -20.37 -5.66 -2.81
N ASN A 200 -19.34 -5.37 -3.61
CA ASN A 200 -19.00 -6.17 -4.78
C ASN A 200 -18.67 -7.62 -4.40
N PHE A 201 -17.85 -7.84 -3.36
CA PHE A 201 -17.54 -9.19 -2.88
C PHE A 201 -18.80 -9.89 -2.34
N ASN A 202 -19.69 -9.20 -1.64
CA ASN A 202 -20.95 -9.77 -1.20
C ASN A 202 -21.86 -10.14 -2.37
N GLN A 203 -21.92 -9.32 -3.42
CA GLN A 203 -22.66 -9.63 -4.65
C GLN A 203 -22.05 -10.83 -5.38
N GLN A 204 -20.73 -10.91 -5.50
CA GLN A 204 -20.03 -12.07 -6.07
C GLN A 204 -20.33 -13.33 -5.26
N LYS A 205 -20.26 -13.27 -3.93
CA LYS A 205 -20.61 -14.37 -3.02
C LYS A 205 -22.05 -14.85 -3.24
N LYS A 206 -23.01 -13.94 -3.38
CA LYS A 206 -24.41 -14.26 -3.67
C LYS A 206 -24.58 -14.94 -5.04
N LYS A 207 -23.90 -14.46 -6.09
CA LYS A 207 -23.92 -15.08 -7.43
C LYS A 207 -23.36 -16.50 -7.45
N LEU A 208 -22.35 -16.77 -6.63
CA LEU A 208 -21.75 -18.10 -6.43
C LEU A 208 -22.57 -19.01 -5.48
N GLY A 209 -23.82 -18.65 -5.17
CA GLY A 209 -24.69 -19.46 -4.31
C GLY A 209 -24.30 -19.43 -2.82
N GLY A 210 -23.65 -18.36 -2.36
CA GLY A 210 -23.25 -18.18 -0.97
C GLY A 210 -21.92 -18.86 -0.59
N GLN A 211 -21.24 -19.50 -1.55
CA GLN A 211 -19.95 -20.13 -1.33
C GLN A 211 -18.81 -19.12 -1.20
N ASP A 212 -17.76 -19.47 -0.47
CA ASP A 212 -16.59 -18.62 -0.31
C ASP A 212 -15.80 -18.49 -1.63
N ILE A 213 -15.42 -17.26 -1.96
CA ILE A 213 -14.92 -16.85 -3.27
C ILE A 213 -13.42 -17.19 -3.45
N PHE A 214 -12.65 -17.24 -2.36
CA PHE A 214 -11.19 -17.36 -2.39
C PHE A 214 -10.66 -18.78 -2.17
N MET A 215 -11.55 -19.77 -2.06
CA MET A 215 -11.19 -21.15 -1.72
C MET A 215 -11.34 -22.07 -2.93
N THR A 216 -10.33 -22.91 -3.19
CA THR A 216 -10.43 -24.02 -4.15
C THR A 216 -11.36 -25.12 -3.63
N GLU A 217 -11.82 -26.00 -4.50
CA GLU A 217 -12.72 -27.10 -4.13
C GLU A 217 -12.10 -28.06 -3.10
N GLU A 218 -10.80 -28.33 -3.18
CA GLU A 218 -10.09 -29.14 -2.17
C GLU A 218 -9.99 -28.43 -0.82
N GLN A 219 -9.66 -27.14 -0.83
CA GLN A 219 -9.60 -26.34 0.38
C GLN A 219 -10.98 -26.19 1.05
N LYS A 220 -12.06 -26.13 0.26
CA LYS A 220 -13.45 -26.15 0.79
C LYS A 220 -13.74 -27.46 1.53
N LYS A 221 -13.32 -28.62 0.99
CA LYS A 221 -13.47 -29.91 1.68
C LYS A 221 -12.72 -29.93 3.01
N TYR A 222 -11.47 -29.45 3.01
CA TYR A 222 -10.66 -29.35 4.22
C TYR A 222 -11.28 -28.39 5.25
N TYR A 223 -11.74 -27.22 4.81
CA TYR A 223 -12.43 -26.25 5.66
C TYR A 223 -13.68 -26.85 6.31
N ASN A 224 -14.51 -27.56 5.54
CA ASN A 224 -15.72 -28.22 6.05
C ASN A 224 -15.38 -29.33 7.06
N ALA A 225 -14.31 -30.09 6.83
CA ALA A 225 -13.84 -31.10 7.78
C ALA A 225 -13.37 -30.47 9.10
N MET A 226 -12.61 -29.38 9.02
CA MET A 226 -12.13 -28.65 10.20
C MET A 226 -13.26 -27.97 10.97
N LYS A 227 -14.23 -27.38 10.26
CA LYS A 227 -15.46 -26.84 10.85
C LYS A 227 -16.25 -27.93 11.58
N LYS A 228 -16.36 -29.12 10.99
CA LYS A 228 -17.03 -30.26 11.60
C LYS A 228 -16.29 -30.75 12.85
N LEU A 229 -14.95 -30.75 12.84
CA LEU A 229 -14.14 -31.10 14.00
C LEU A 229 -14.37 -30.15 15.17
N GLY A 230 -14.45 -28.84 14.93
CA GLY A 230 -14.76 -27.84 15.97
C GLY A 230 -16.18 -27.97 16.54
N SER A 231 -17.15 -28.37 15.71
CA SER A 231 -18.53 -28.65 16.16
C SER A 231 -18.73 -30.01 16.84
N LYS A 232 -17.68 -30.84 16.93
CA LYS A 232 -17.79 -32.19 17.46
C LYS A 232 -17.99 -32.15 18.97
N LYS A 233 -19.09 -32.74 19.44
CA LYS A 233 -19.33 -32.93 20.87
C LYS A 233 -18.20 -33.77 21.48
N PRO A 234 -17.83 -33.51 22.75
CA PRO A 234 -16.83 -34.31 23.44
C PRO A 234 -17.23 -35.78 23.42
N GLN A 235 -16.24 -36.65 23.23
CA GLN A 235 -16.46 -38.09 23.34
C GLN A 235 -16.88 -38.43 24.78
N LYS A 236 -17.54 -39.59 24.94
CA LYS A 236 -17.89 -40.09 26.27
C LYS A 236 -16.63 -40.08 27.16
N PRO A 237 -16.73 -39.64 28.42
CA PRO A 237 -15.59 -39.61 29.33
C PRO A 237 -14.97 -41.01 29.41
N ILE A 238 -13.64 -41.05 29.43
CA ILE A 238 -12.87 -42.29 29.46
C ILE A 238 -13.30 -43.10 30.70
N PRO A 239 -13.62 -44.40 30.56
CA PRO A 239 -14.05 -45.21 31.69
C PRO A 239 -12.94 -45.34 32.72
N ARG A 240 -13.32 -45.34 34.01
CA ARG A 240 -12.39 -45.52 35.12
C ARG A 240 -11.72 -46.89 35.04
N PRO A 241 -10.40 -47.00 35.20
CA PRO A 241 -9.70 -48.28 35.18
C PRO A 241 -10.06 -49.13 36.41
N LEU A 242 -10.05 -50.46 36.23
CA LEU A 242 -10.46 -51.45 37.24
C LEU A 242 -9.44 -51.61 38.39
N ASN A 243 -8.16 -51.31 38.13
CA ASN A 243 -7.09 -51.43 39.12
C ASN A 243 -7.17 -50.33 40.18
N LYS A 244 -7.04 -50.69 41.46
CA LYS A 244 -7.13 -49.74 42.60
C LYS A 244 -6.17 -48.55 42.48
N TYR A 245 -4.90 -48.81 42.16
CA TYR A 245 -3.87 -47.76 42.02
C TYR A 245 -4.11 -46.85 40.81
N GLN A 246 -4.49 -47.42 39.67
CA GLN A 246 -4.78 -46.65 38.45
C GLN A 246 -6.06 -45.82 38.61
N GLY A 247 -7.07 -46.36 39.32
CA GLY A 247 -8.30 -45.62 39.64
C GLY A 247 -8.04 -44.42 40.55
N PHE A 248 -7.20 -44.57 41.57
CA PHE A 248 -6.81 -43.46 42.44
C PHE A 248 -6.11 -42.31 41.70
N LEU A 249 -5.14 -42.63 40.83
CA LEU A 249 -4.46 -41.62 40.01
C LEU A 249 -5.41 -40.96 39.00
N PHE A 250 -6.31 -41.75 38.39
CA PHE A 250 -7.34 -41.23 37.49
C PHE A 250 -8.26 -40.24 38.20
N ASP A 251 -8.68 -40.53 39.44
CA ASP A 251 -9.54 -39.66 40.24
C ASP A 251 -8.84 -38.35 40.67
N ILE A 252 -7.51 -38.31 40.71
CA ILE A 252 -6.72 -37.08 40.96
C ILE A 252 -6.61 -36.24 39.69
N VAL A 253 -6.20 -36.84 38.56
CA VAL A 253 -5.93 -36.14 37.30
C VAL A 253 -7.22 -35.60 36.66
N THR A 254 -8.34 -36.31 36.84
CA THR A 254 -9.63 -35.90 36.24
C THR A 254 -10.32 -34.77 37.01
N LYS A 255 -9.81 -34.34 38.18
CA LYS A 255 -10.37 -33.21 38.93
C LYS A 255 -9.97 -31.87 38.31
N GLN A 256 -10.91 -30.94 38.23
CA GLN A 256 -10.68 -29.58 37.74
C GLN A 256 -9.55 -28.83 38.49
N ALA A 257 -9.31 -29.13 39.77
CA ALA A 257 -8.24 -28.54 40.55
C ALA A 257 -6.83 -28.86 40.00
N PHE A 258 -6.64 -30.04 39.40
CA PHE A 258 -5.38 -30.44 38.79
C PHE A 258 -5.12 -29.61 37.53
N ASP A 259 -6.11 -29.43 36.65
CA ASP A 259 -6.00 -28.58 35.46
C ASP A 259 -5.63 -27.13 35.81
N VAL A 260 -6.24 -26.57 36.86
CA VAL A 260 -5.93 -25.20 37.33
C VAL A 260 -4.48 -25.09 37.80
N THR A 261 -3.96 -26.11 38.49
CA THR A 261 -2.57 -26.13 38.96
C THR A 261 -1.58 -26.21 37.81
N ILE A 262 -1.88 -27.02 36.79
CA ILE A 262 -1.06 -27.12 35.57
C ILE A 262 -1.09 -25.80 34.79
N MET A 263 -2.26 -25.19 34.61
CA MET A 263 -2.36 -23.87 33.97
C MET A 263 -1.53 -22.81 34.70
N PHE A 264 -1.56 -22.79 36.03
CA PHE A 264 -0.73 -21.89 36.82
C PHE A 264 0.77 -22.14 36.61
N LEU A 265 1.21 -23.40 36.60
CA LEU A 265 2.60 -23.77 36.34
C LEU A 265 3.06 -23.38 34.92
N ILE A 266 2.18 -23.48 33.90
CA ILE A 266 2.48 -23.00 32.55
C ILE A 266 2.69 -21.48 32.54
N CYS A 267 1.81 -20.73 33.20
CA CYS A 267 1.96 -19.28 33.33
C CYS A 267 3.25 -18.91 34.07
N LEU A 268 3.59 -19.63 35.15
CA LEU A 268 4.83 -19.42 35.89
C LEU A 268 6.08 -19.72 35.04
N ASN A 269 6.04 -20.78 34.22
CA ASN A 269 7.09 -21.09 33.27
C ASN A 269 7.23 -20.01 32.16
N MET A 270 6.12 -19.44 31.70
CA MET A 270 6.15 -18.32 30.75
C MET A 270 6.82 -17.08 31.38
N VAL A 271 6.52 -16.79 32.65
CA VAL A 271 7.15 -15.67 33.38
C VAL A 271 8.65 -15.90 33.55
N THR A 272 9.08 -17.12 33.85
CA THR A 272 10.52 -17.44 33.94
C THR A 272 11.24 -17.36 32.60
N MET A 273 10.55 -17.51 31.47
CA MET A 273 11.12 -17.33 30.12
C MET A 273 11.17 -15.86 29.68
N MET A 274 10.44 -14.96 30.36
CA MET A 274 10.44 -13.52 30.08
C MET A 274 11.57 -12.75 30.79
N VAL A 275 12.16 -13.33 31.84
CA VAL A 275 13.28 -12.77 32.63
C VAL A 275 14.59 -13.34 32.12
#